data_AF-A0A1Y2WZS3-F1
#
_entry.id   AF-A0A1Y2WZS3-F1
#
_cell.length_a   1.000
_cell.length_b   1.000
_cell.length_c   1.000
_cell.angle_alpha   90.00
_cell.angle_beta   90.00
_cell.angle_gamma   90.00
#
_symmetry.space_group_name_H-M   'P 1'
#
loop_
_entity.id
_entity.type
_entity.pdbx_description
1 polymer ?
#
loop_
_entity_poly.entity_id
_entity_poly.type
_entity_poly.pdbx_seq_one_letter_code
_entity_poly.pdbx_strand_id
1 'polypeptide(L)'
;MSLFPIYCTAEIAIPVMEKFLRDALAGSNDLIPNSDPCLAIVTAIDETPIEVSNPPLQSFVSPFLGQSLEEISRQLKGSTYFAVLDERSTEDETVTLGEPRDGKVETVRVSFYSAQSLLTSLYIGTLGFSEIQHIAAKEGGIYKHEKPNGKRKGEPAPRKILASMR
;
A
#
# COMPACT_ATOMS: atom_id res chain seq x y z
N MET A 1 -2.78 -2.46 17.37
CA MET A 1 -2.38 -2.21 15.97
C MET A 1 -3.67 -2.15 15.14
N SER A 2 -3.76 -1.26 14.15
CA SER A 2 -4.94 -1.20 13.26
C SER A 2 -4.84 -2.28 12.20
N LEU A 3 -5.97 -2.89 11.84
CA LEU A 3 -6.07 -3.80 10.71
C LEU A 3 -6.57 -3.01 9.49
N PHE A 4 -5.89 -3.09 8.36
CA PHE A 4 -6.26 -2.39 7.15
C PHE A 4 -6.94 -3.33 6.16
N PRO A 5 -8.21 -3.04 5.77
CA PRO A 5 -8.94 -3.87 4.84
C PRO A 5 -8.40 -3.71 3.41
N ILE A 6 -8.30 -4.84 2.71
CA ILE A 6 -7.86 -4.96 1.32
C ILE A 6 -9.03 -5.51 0.51
N TYR A 7 -9.46 -4.73 -0.48
CA TYR A 7 -10.56 -5.11 -1.38
C TYR A 7 -10.00 -5.48 -2.75
N CYS A 8 -10.58 -6.50 -3.40
CA CYS A 8 -10.23 -6.86 -4.77
C CYS A 8 -11.35 -6.43 -5.70
N THR A 9 -11.12 -5.40 -6.51
CA THR A 9 -12.12 -4.87 -7.46
C THR A 9 -11.96 -5.45 -8.86
N ALA A 10 -10.93 -6.26 -9.08
CA ALA A 10 -10.71 -7.05 -10.28
C ALA A 10 -10.44 -8.52 -9.93
N GLU A 11 -10.42 -9.38 -10.94
CA GLU A 11 -10.04 -10.79 -10.78
C GLU A 11 -8.52 -10.89 -10.52
N ILE A 12 -8.14 -10.90 -9.25
CA ILE A 12 -6.74 -11.02 -8.83
C ILE A 12 -6.41 -12.48 -8.55
N ALA A 13 -5.38 -13.00 -9.20
CA ALA A 13 -4.91 -14.36 -8.94
C ALA A 13 -4.35 -14.49 -7.51
N ILE A 14 -4.62 -15.62 -6.84
CA ILE A 14 -4.11 -15.93 -5.49
C ILE A 14 -2.60 -15.68 -5.35
N PRO A 15 -1.72 -16.10 -6.29
CA PRO A 15 -0.29 -15.81 -6.20
C PRO A 15 0.06 -14.32 -6.14
N VAL A 16 -0.72 -13.45 -6.79
CA VAL A 16 -0.52 -11.99 -6.78
C VAL A 16 -0.92 -11.42 -5.42
N MET A 17 -2.08 -11.83 -4.88
CA MET A 17 -2.51 -11.42 -3.54
C MET A 17 -1.52 -11.85 -2.46
N GLU A 18 -1.04 -13.09 -2.52
CA GLU A 18 -0.04 -13.56 -1.57
C GLU A 18 1.30 -12.85 -1.73
N LYS A 19 1.70 -12.52 -2.97
CA LYS A 19 2.90 -11.72 -3.24
C LYS A 19 2.76 -10.34 -2.63
N PHE A 20 1.61 -9.68 -2.80
CA PHE A 20 1.31 -8.41 -2.16
C PHE A 20 1.48 -8.46 -0.64
N LEU A 21 0.86 -9.44 0.03
CA LEU A 21 0.97 -9.59 1.49
C LEU A 21 2.43 -9.78 1.94
N ARG A 22 3.20 -10.61 1.23
CA ARG A 22 4.63 -10.85 1.54
C ARG A 22 5.48 -9.61 1.31
N ASP A 23 5.32 -8.93 0.18
CA ASP A 23 6.13 -7.77 -0.18
C ASP A 23 5.83 -6.58 0.74
N ALA A 24 4.56 -6.34 1.06
CA ALA A 24 4.17 -5.27 1.97
C ALA A 24 4.74 -5.47 3.38
N LEU A 25 4.69 -6.71 3.89
CA LEU A 25 5.31 -7.05 5.17
C LEU A 25 6.84 -6.94 5.11
N ALA A 26 7.46 -7.35 4.01
CA ALA A 26 8.91 -7.22 3.82
C ALA A 26 9.35 -5.75 3.83
N GLY A 27 8.63 -4.87 3.12
CA GLY A 27 8.94 -3.44 3.11
C GLY A 27 8.68 -2.74 4.44
N SER A 28 7.69 -3.20 5.21
CA SER A 28 7.54 -2.76 6.60
C SER A 28 8.73 -3.21 7.46
N ASN A 29 9.16 -4.46 7.32
CA ASN A 29 10.29 -5.02 8.09
C ASN A 29 11.63 -4.35 7.80
N ASP A 30 11.85 -3.90 6.56
CA ASP A 30 13.08 -3.19 6.19
C ASP A 30 13.17 -1.80 6.82
N LEU A 31 12.03 -1.21 7.21
CA LEU A 31 11.97 0.05 7.95
C LEU A 31 11.97 -0.16 9.47
N ILE A 32 11.18 -1.11 9.95
CA ILE A 32 11.02 -1.45 11.36
C ILE A 32 11.14 -2.97 11.51
N PRO A 33 12.28 -3.48 12.02
CA PRO A 33 12.47 -4.92 12.18
C PRO A 33 11.40 -5.56 13.04
N ASN A 34 10.93 -6.75 12.63
CA ASN A 34 9.84 -7.49 13.27
C ASN A 34 8.52 -6.70 13.30
N SER A 35 8.21 -6.00 12.21
CA SER A 35 6.88 -5.42 11.99
C SER A 35 5.83 -6.53 11.99
N ASP A 36 4.78 -6.35 12.78
CA ASP A 36 3.60 -7.21 12.72
C ASP A 36 2.86 -7.01 11.39
N PRO A 37 2.27 -8.05 10.78
CA PRO A 37 1.37 -7.89 9.65
C PRO A 37 0.11 -7.14 10.08
N CYS A 38 -0.44 -6.33 9.19
CA CYS A 38 -1.66 -5.57 9.49
C CYS A 38 -2.60 -5.40 8.29
N LEU A 39 -2.48 -6.27 7.28
CA LEU A 39 -3.34 -6.26 6.10
C LEU A 39 -4.33 -7.43 6.16
N ALA A 40 -5.59 -7.19 5.79
CA ALA A 40 -6.63 -8.22 5.74
C ALA A 40 -7.46 -8.14 4.47
N ILE A 41 -7.44 -9.19 3.67
CA ILE A 41 -8.26 -9.36 2.48
C ILE A 41 -9.71 -9.58 2.91
N VAL A 42 -10.59 -8.71 2.42
CA VAL A 42 -12.02 -8.81 2.68
C VAL A 42 -12.62 -9.82 1.69
N THR A 43 -13.28 -10.85 2.21
CA THR A 43 -13.84 -11.95 1.38
C THR A 43 -15.36 -12.01 1.38
N ALA A 44 -16.04 -11.28 2.27
CA ALA A 44 -17.49 -11.15 2.29
C ALA A 44 -17.96 -9.68 2.38
N ILE A 45 -19.16 -9.40 1.88
CA ILE A 45 -19.83 -8.09 2.05
C ILE A 45 -20.19 -7.93 3.52
N ASP A 46 -20.15 -6.69 4.00
CA ASP A 46 -20.53 -6.31 5.37
C ASP A 46 -19.66 -6.88 6.49
N GLU A 47 -18.60 -7.62 6.15
CA GLU A 47 -17.61 -8.14 7.07
C GLU A 47 -16.57 -7.07 7.42
N THR A 48 -16.38 -6.82 8.71
CA THR A 48 -15.18 -6.14 9.21
C THR A 48 -14.12 -7.20 9.45
N PRO A 49 -12.98 -7.18 8.76
CA PRO A 49 -11.90 -8.11 9.05
C PRO A 49 -11.47 -7.95 10.51
N ILE A 50 -11.31 -9.08 11.20
CA ILE A 50 -10.81 -9.13 12.58
C ILE A 50 -9.44 -9.81 12.69
N GLU A 51 -8.99 -10.46 11.61
CA GLU A 51 -7.73 -11.18 11.53
C GLU A 51 -6.92 -10.76 10.30
N VAL A 52 -5.60 -10.81 10.43
CA VAL A 52 -4.66 -10.57 9.34
C VAL A 52 -4.72 -11.70 8.31
N SER A 53 -4.62 -11.36 7.03
CA SER A 53 -4.48 -12.36 5.99
C SER A 53 -3.04 -12.81 5.89
N ASN A 54 -2.81 -14.11 6.00
CA ASN A 54 -1.50 -14.73 5.84
C ASN A 54 -1.54 -15.75 4.69
N PRO A 55 -0.52 -15.78 3.82
CA PRO A 55 -0.32 -16.90 2.92
C PRO A 55 -0.10 -18.21 3.70
N PRO A 56 -0.56 -19.38 3.19
CA PRO A 56 -1.30 -19.55 1.94
C PRO A 56 -2.76 -19.09 2.06
N LEU A 57 -3.26 -18.42 1.02
CA LEU A 57 -4.65 -17.99 0.97
C LEU A 57 -5.57 -19.10 0.45
N GLN A 58 -6.78 -19.18 1.02
CA GLN A 58 -7.84 -20.02 0.43
C GLN A 58 -8.40 -19.36 -0.83
N SER A 59 -8.85 -20.17 -1.78
CA SER A 59 -9.51 -19.65 -2.98
C SER A 59 -10.86 -19.03 -2.62
N PHE A 60 -11.13 -17.86 -3.17
CA PHE A 60 -12.40 -17.16 -3.03
C PHE A 60 -12.67 -16.34 -4.30
N VAL A 61 -13.92 -15.93 -4.49
CA VAL A 61 -14.29 -14.92 -5.49
C VAL A 61 -14.57 -13.64 -4.73
N SER A 62 -13.93 -12.55 -5.14
CA SER A 62 -14.16 -11.28 -4.44
C SER A 62 -15.60 -10.81 -4.66
N PRO A 63 -16.31 -10.39 -3.60
CA PRO A 63 -17.65 -9.83 -3.76
C PRO A 63 -17.61 -8.36 -4.23
N PHE A 64 -16.43 -7.79 -4.44
CA PHE A 64 -16.22 -6.39 -4.78
C PHE A 64 -15.81 -6.14 -6.23
N LEU A 65 -15.91 -7.16 -7.09
CA LEU A 65 -15.56 -7.06 -8.50
C LEU A 65 -16.35 -5.93 -9.19
N GLY A 66 -15.64 -5.08 -9.93
CA GLY A 66 -16.20 -3.94 -10.65
C GLY A 66 -16.61 -2.74 -9.80
N GLN A 67 -16.44 -2.78 -8.47
CA GLN A 67 -16.79 -1.66 -7.61
C GLN A 67 -15.78 -0.51 -7.71
N SER A 68 -16.30 0.72 -7.70
CA SER A 68 -15.56 1.96 -7.60
C SER A 68 -14.98 2.18 -6.19
N LEU A 69 -13.99 3.06 -6.08
CA LEU A 69 -13.38 3.40 -4.79
C LEU A 69 -14.39 4.07 -3.85
N GLU A 70 -15.34 4.84 -4.39
CA GLU A 70 -16.45 5.44 -3.65
C GLU A 70 -17.44 4.39 -3.14
N GLU A 71 -17.67 3.31 -3.89
CA GLU A 71 -18.47 2.17 -3.43
C GLU A 71 -17.77 1.42 -2.30
N ILE A 72 -16.47 1.18 -2.42
CA ILE A 72 -15.65 0.57 -1.37
C ILE A 72 -15.65 1.45 -0.12
N SER A 73 -15.48 2.77 -0.25
CA SER A 73 -15.42 3.67 0.90
C SER A 73 -16.70 3.66 1.73
N ARG A 74 -17.86 3.43 1.10
CA ARG A 74 -19.15 3.30 1.81
C ARG A 74 -19.27 2.02 2.64
N GLN A 75 -18.43 1.03 2.37
CA GLN A 75 -18.43 -0.26 3.05
C GLN A 75 -17.39 -0.33 4.18
N LEU A 76 -16.57 0.71 4.34
CA LEU A 76 -15.59 0.77 5.41
C LEU A 76 -16.29 0.87 6.77
N LYS A 77 -16.05 -0.15 7.61
CA LYS A 77 -16.51 -0.19 8.99
C LYS A 77 -15.31 -0.06 9.92
N GLY A 78 -15.16 1.10 10.55
CA GLY A 78 -14.16 1.32 11.60
C GLY A 78 -12.72 1.55 11.12
N SER A 79 -12.46 1.60 9.81
CA SER A 79 -11.15 1.99 9.25
C SER A 79 -11.25 3.28 8.45
N THR A 80 -10.27 4.17 8.65
CA THR A 80 -10.10 5.41 7.88
C THR A 80 -9.33 5.18 6.58
N TYR A 81 -8.55 4.10 6.50
CA TYR A 81 -7.70 3.80 5.36
C TYR A 81 -7.96 2.38 4.86
N PHE A 82 -7.79 2.18 3.55
CA PHE A 82 -7.95 0.89 2.92
C PHE A 82 -7.03 0.75 1.72
N ALA A 83 -6.89 -0.47 1.22
CA ALA A 83 -6.21 -0.73 -0.04
C ALA A 83 -7.13 -1.45 -1.02
N VAL A 84 -6.89 -1.24 -2.30
CA VAL A 84 -7.62 -1.87 -3.41
C VAL A 84 -6.64 -2.49 -4.39
N LEU A 85 -6.80 -3.79 -4.59
CA LEU A 85 -6.19 -4.52 -5.69
C LEU A 85 -7.15 -4.47 -6.89
N ASP A 86 -6.73 -3.81 -7.94
CA ASP A 86 -7.48 -3.63 -9.19
C ASP A 86 -6.71 -4.24 -10.37
N GLU A 87 -7.20 -4.03 -11.60
CA GLU A 87 -6.62 -4.62 -12.82
C GLU A 87 -5.10 -4.38 -12.92
N ARG A 88 -4.65 -3.17 -12.55
CA ARG A 88 -3.23 -2.81 -12.62
C ARG A 88 -2.37 -3.57 -11.63
N SER A 89 -2.94 -4.02 -10.51
CA SER A 89 -2.20 -4.76 -9.49
C SER A 89 -1.57 -6.06 -10.01
N THR A 90 -2.16 -6.64 -11.05
CA THR A 90 -1.62 -7.84 -11.72
C THR A 90 -0.48 -7.50 -12.68
N GLU A 91 -0.44 -6.27 -13.20
CA GLU A 91 0.49 -5.85 -14.27
C GLU A 91 1.78 -5.23 -13.73
N ASP A 92 1.67 -4.32 -12.75
CA ASP A 92 2.80 -3.48 -12.31
C ASP A 92 3.15 -3.63 -10.81
N GLU A 93 2.56 -4.63 -10.14
CA GLU A 93 2.79 -4.93 -8.71
C GLU A 93 2.51 -3.73 -7.79
N THR A 94 1.44 -2.98 -8.11
CA THR A 94 0.99 -1.83 -7.33
C THR A 94 -0.39 -2.02 -6.72
N VAL A 95 -0.68 -1.27 -5.67
CA VAL A 95 -1.97 -1.25 -4.99
C VAL A 95 -2.44 0.21 -4.83
N THR A 96 -3.74 0.45 -4.91
CA THR A 96 -4.30 1.78 -4.62
C THR A 96 -4.59 1.86 -3.12
N LEU A 97 -4.03 2.86 -2.43
CA LEU A 97 -4.46 3.23 -1.09
C LEU A 97 -5.58 4.27 -1.19
N GLY A 98 -6.55 4.20 -0.29
CA GLY A 98 -7.69 5.12 -0.23
C GLY A 98 -7.95 5.66 1.17
N GLU A 99 -8.39 6.91 1.23
CA GLU A 99 -8.89 7.61 2.42
C GLU A 99 -10.21 8.32 2.08
N PRO A 100 -11.34 8.00 2.74
CA PRO A 100 -12.56 8.77 2.59
C PRO A 100 -12.41 10.14 3.25
N ARG A 101 -12.52 11.22 2.47
CA ARG A 101 -12.37 12.60 2.93
C ARG A 101 -13.35 13.53 2.22
N ASP A 102 -14.08 14.32 3.00
CA ASP A 102 -14.99 15.37 2.51
C ASP A 102 -15.97 14.90 1.41
N GLY A 103 -16.53 13.70 1.57
CA GLY A 103 -17.49 13.11 0.63
C GLY A 103 -16.86 12.58 -0.67
N LYS A 104 -15.52 12.49 -0.73
CA LYS A 104 -14.74 11.88 -1.81
C LYS A 104 -13.79 10.84 -1.24
N VAL A 105 -13.08 10.14 -2.12
CA VAL A 105 -11.98 9.26 -1.73
C VAL A 105 -10.69 9.87 -2.26
N GLU A 106 -9.79 10.26 -1.37
CA GLU A 106 -8.42 10.56 -1.75
C GLU A 106 -7.70 9.24 -2.01
N THR A 107 -6.93 9.19 -3.10
CA THR A 107 -6.28 7.95 -3.54
C THR A 107 -4.82 8.17 -3.88
N VAL A 108 -3.99 7.16 -3.65
CA VAL A 108 -2.61 7.15 -4.14
C VAL A 108 -2.21 5.75 -4.56
N ARG A 109 -1.54 5.63 -5.70
CA ARG A 109 -0.99 4.35 -6.17
C ARG A 109 0.38 4.14 -5.56
N VAL A 110 0.62 2.96 -5.00
CA VAL A 110 1.88 2.63 -4.32
C VAL A 110 2.37 1.25 -4.75
N SER A 111 3.67 1.00 -4.70
CA SER A 111 4.17 -0.38 -4.87
C SER A 111 3.68 -1.29 -3.74
N PHE A 112 3.50 -2.58 -4.02
CA PHE A 112 3.17 -3.58 -2.98
C PHE A 112 4.08 -3.46 -1.76
N TYR A 113 5.38 -3.32 -2.01
CA TYR A 113 6.41 -3.20 -0.98
C TYR A 113 6.23 -1.98 -0.05
N SER A 114 5.62 -0.89 -0.52
CA SER A 114 5.42 0.32 0.28
C SER A 114 4.10 0.33 1.06
N ALA A 115 3.16 -0.56 0.75
CA ALA A 115 1.78 -0.41 1.17
C ALA A 115 1.58 -0.47 2.70
N GLN A 116 2.14 -1.48 3.36
CA GLN A 116 1.94 -1.68 4.80
C GLN A 116 2.58 -0.55 5.62
N SER A 117 3.79 -0.13 5.27
CA SER A 117 4.50 0.94 5.99
C SER A 117 3.80 2.29 5.82
N LEU A 118 3.25 2.58 4.64
CA LEU A 118 2.47 3.79 4.41
C LEU A 118 1.13 3.79 5.15
N LEU A 119 0.37 2.70 5.09
CA LEU A 119 -0.88 2.57 5.85
C LEU A 119 -0.64 2.73 7.36
N THR A 120 0.43 2.13 7.86
CA THR A 120 0.84 2.27 9.26
C THR A 120 1.20 3.73 9.57
N SER A 121 1.99 4.38 8.71
CA SER A 121 2.40 5.79 8.88
C SER A 121 1.22 6.76 8.86
N LEU A 122 0.25 6.53 7.98
CA LEU A 122 -1.02 7.26 7.92
C LEU A 122 -1.85 7.09 9.19
N TYR A 123 -1.93 5.86 9.71
CA TYR A 123 -2.68 5.58 10.93
C TYR A 123 -2.07 6.20 12.18
N ILE A 124 -0.74 6.18 12.32
CA ILE A 124 -0.05 6.79 13.48
C ILE A 124 0.20 8.30 13.30
N GLY A 125 -0.14 8.86 12.14
CA GLY A 125 -0.01 10.29 11.85
C GLY A 125 1.43 10.77 11.62
N THR A 126 2.35 9.90 11.22
CA THR A 126 3.73 10.29 10.89
C THR A 126 3.89 10.82 9.46
N LEU A 127 2.98 10.43 8.55
CA LEU A 127 2.89 10.95 7.19
C LEU A 127 1.44 11.27 6.87
N GLY A 128 1.21 12.36 6.13
CA GLY A 128 -0.12 12.73 5.64
C GLY A 128 -0.40 12.21 4.24
N PHE A 129 -1.66 11.95 3.91
CA PHE A 129 -2.06 11.43 2.60
C PHE A 129 -1.65 12.36 1.44
N SER A 130 -1.82 13.67 1.61
CA SER A 130 -1.38 14.68 0.64
C SER A 130 0.15 14.70 0.43
N GLU A 131 0.93 14.36 1.46
CA GLU A 131 2.39 14.27 1.34
C GLU A 131 2.80 13.05 0.49
N ILE A 132 2.16 11.91 0.72
CA ILE A 132 2.38 10.69 -0.08
C ILE A 132 2.01 10.92 -1.54
N GLN A 133 0.87 11.59 -1.81
CA GLN A 133 0.46 11.95 -3.17
C GLN A 133 1.49 12.88 -3.84
N HIS A 134 2.01 13.87 -3.12
CA HIS A 134 3.03 14.77 -3.65
C HIS A 134 4.34 14.05 -4.01
N ILE A 135 4.75 13.08 -3.20
CA ILE A 135 5.92 12.24 -3.49
C ILE A 135 5.65 11.38 -4.73
N ALA A 136 4.51 10.68 -4.76
CA ALA A 136 4.11 9.86 -5.90
C ALA A 136 4.10 10.66 -7.21
N ALA A 137 3.55 11.89 -7.19
CA ALA A 137 3.51 12.77 -8.36
C ALA A 137 4.90 13.11 -8.91
N LYS A 138 5.91 13.25 -8.04
CA LYS A 138 7.31 13.48 -8.44
C LYS A 138 7.99 12.22 -9.01
N GLU A 139 7.50 11.04 -8.64
CA GLU A 139 8.07 9.73 -9.00
C GLU A 139 7.32 9.05 -10.16
N GLY A 140 6.55 9.80 -10.95
CA GLY A 140 5.82 9.26 -12.10
C GLY A 140 4.45 8.68 -11.76
N GLY A 141 3.84 9.11 -10.66
CA GLY A 141 2.47 8.80 -10.27
C GLY A 141 2.30 7.56 -9.39
N ILE A 142 3.40 6.90 -9.00
CA ILE A 142 3.38 5.75 -8.09
C ILE A 142 4.39 6.02 -6.99
N TYR A 143 3.96 5.94 -5.74
CA TYR A 143 4.90 5.98 -4.62
C TYR A 143 5.71 4.68 -4.57
N LYS A 144 7.04 4.79 -4.57
CA LYS A 144 7.91 3.63 -4.44
C LYS A 144 8.96 3.89 -3.37
N HIS A 145 8.85 3.17 -2.24
CA HIS A 145 10.01 3.01 -1.39
C HIS A 145 11.02 2.15 -2.15
N GLU A 146 12.13 2.75 -2.60
CA GLU A 146 13.22 1.98 -3.16
C GLU A 146 13.72 1.00 -2.09
N LYS A 147 13.78 -0.30 -2.42
CA LYS A 147 14.68 -1.21 -1.69
C LYS A 147 16.03 -0.51 -1.64
N PRO A 148 16.68 -0.35 -0.48
CA PRO A 148 17.96 0.33 -0.40
C PRO A 148 18.88 -0.34 -1.40
N ASN A 149 19.16 0.39 -2.47
CA ASN A 149 19.76 -0.16 -3.67
C ASN A 149 21.25 -0.31 -3.39
N GLY A 150 21.63 -1.34 -2.64
CA GLY A 150 23.01 -1.73 -2.36
C GLY A 150 23.94 -0.63 -1.84
N LYS A 151 23.46 0.54 -1.40
CA LYS A 151 24.30 1.58 -0.82
C LYS A 151 24.76 1.09 0.54
N ARG A 152 25.88 0.37 0.52
CA ARG A 152 26.60 -0.07 1.70
C ARG A 152 26.81 1.17 2.57
N LYS A 153 26.32 1.09 3.80
CA LYS A 153 26.64 2.05 4.86
C LYS A 153 28.16 2.25 4.87
N GLY A 154 28.64 3.44 4.49
CA GLY A 154 30.06 3.77 4.43
C GLY A 154 30.61 4.24 3.07
N GLU A 155 29.79 4.33 2.01
CA GLU A 155 30.29 4.92 0.76
C GLU A 155 30.59 6.43 0.89
N PRO A 156 31.69 6.93 0.29
CA PRO A 156 32.03 8.34 0.34
C PRO A 156 30.91 9.20 -0.26
N ALA A 157 30.57 10.28 0.41
CA ALA A 157 29.63 11.26 -0.12
C ALA A 157 30.07 11.72 -1.53
N PRO A 158 29.14 11.84 -2.50
CA PRO A 158 29.47 12.33 -3.82
C PRO A 158 30.11 13.72 -3.71
N ARG A 159 31.30 13.89 -4.30
CA ARG A 159 32.01 15.17 -4.28
C ARG A 159 31.17 16.22 -5.00
N LYS A 160 30.87 17.33 -4.32
CA LYS A 160 30.35 18.54 -4.97
C LYS A 160 31.37 19.03 -5.99
N ILE A 161 31.01 19.00 -7.27
CA ILE A 161 31.73 19.75 -8.30
C ILE A 161 31.28 21.20 -8.16
N LEU A 162 32.12 22.04 -7.57
CA LEU A 162 31.95 23.49 -7.66
C LEU A 162 32.30 23.88 -9.10
N ALA A 163 31.28 24.24 -9.88
CA ALA A 163 31.51 24.90 -11.16
C ALA A 163 32.29 26.20 -10.88
N SER A 164 33.51 26.28 -11.39
CA SER A 164 34.31 27.51 -11.38
C SER A 164 33.55 28.56 -12.17
N MET A 165 33.02 29.57 -11.49
CA MET A 165 32.56 30.80 -12.14
C MET A 165 33.79 31.47 -12.78
N ARG A 166 33.66 31.76 -14.08
CA ARG A 166 34.61 32.56 -14.86
C ARG A 166 34.58 34.02 -14.41
#